data_AF-A0A955Y9G9-F1
#
_entry.id   AF-A0A955Y9G9-F1
#
_cell.length_a   1.000
_cell.length_b   1.000
_cell.length_c   1.000
_cell.angle_alpha   90.00
_cell.angle_beta   90.00
_cell.angle_gamma   90.00
#
_symmetry.space_group_name_H-M   'P 1'
#
loop_
_entity.id
_entity.type
_entity.pdbx_description
1 polymer ?
#
loop_
_entity_poly.entity_id
_entity_poly.type
_entity_poly.pdbx_seq_one_letter_code
_entity_poly.pdbx_strand_id
1 'polypeptide(L)' 'LDRERRQQILVKGLVDLCRQLGAQVVAEGVETIGELHACIDSGAQLVQGYLLARPGYPHPSVRWPTAPAPFP' A
#
# COMPACT_ATOMS: atom_id res chain seq x y z
N LEU A 1 7.01 0.69 -8.30
CA LEU A 1 5.85 1.61 -8.39
C LEU A 1 6.27 3.08 -8.29
N ASP A 2 7.18 3.40 -7.38
CA ASP A 2 7.74 4.74 -7.12
C ASP A 2 8.49 5.37 -8.32
N ARG A 3 9.10 4.57 -9.22
CA ARG A 3 9.98 5.09 -10.29
C ARG A 3 9.42 5.07 -11.71
N GLU A 4 8.42 4.26 -12.01
CA GLU A 4 7.96 4.03 -13.39
C GLU A 4 6.52 4.49 -13.64
N ARG A 5 6.36 5.54 -14.46
CA ARG A 5 5.05 6.12 -14.78
C ARG A 5 4.07 5.13 -15.39
N ARG A 6 4.54 4.22 -16.26
CA ARG A 6 3.69 3.19 -16.89
C ARG A 6 3.12 2.23 -15.86
N GLN A 7 3.94 1.79 -14.90
CA GLN A 7 3.50 0.90 -13.82
C GLN A 7 2.47 1.59 -12.93
N GLN A 8 2.66 2.87 -12.60
CA GLN A 8 1.70 3.65 -11.82
C GLN A 8 0.33 3.72 -12.47
N ILE A 9 0.27 3.97 -13.79
CA ILE A 9 -0.99 4.02 -14.54
C ILE A 9 -1.71 2.66 -14.51
N LEU A 10 -0.97 1.58 -14.78
CA LEU A 10 -1.53 0.23 -14.78
C LEU A 10 -2.06 -0.18 -13.39
N VAL A 11 -1.26 0.03 -12.34
CA VAL A 11 -1.63 -0.32 -10.97
C VAL A 11 -2.84 0.50 -10.51
N LYS A 12 -2.87 1.80 -10.80
CA LYS A 12 -4.03 2.64 -10.47
C LYS A 12 -5.31 2.14 -11.15
N GLY A 13 -5.25 1.82 -12.44
CA GLY A 13 -6.39 1.27 -13.16
C GLY A 13 -6.88 -0.06 -12.59
N LEU A 14 -5.96 -0.93 -12.15
CA LEU A 14 -6.31 -2.20 -11.49
C LEU A 14 -6.96 -1.96 -10.12
N VAL A 15 -6.42 -1.07 -9.31
CA VAL A 15 -6.98 -0.69 -8.00
C VAL A 15 -8.40 -0.12 -8.17
N ASP A 16 -8.58 0.78 -9.13
CA ASP A 16 -9.89 1.37 -9.43
C ASP A 16 -10.91 0.31 -9.90
N LEU A 17 -10.48 -0.69 -10.67
CA LEU A 17 -11.31 -1.83 -11.06
C LEU A 17 -11.69 -2.68 -9.85
N CYS A 18 -10.73 -3.09 -9.02
CA CYS A 18 -10.99 -3.86 -7.81
C CYS A 18 -11.99 -3.15 -6.90
N ARG A 19 -11.84 -1.84 -6.71
CA ARG A 19 -12.76 -1.01 -5.93
C ARG A 19 -14.18 -1.03 -6.52
N GLN A 20 -14.34 -0.89 -7.83
CA GLN A 20 -15.65 -0.97 -8.50
C GLN A 20 -16.31 -2.35 -8.37
N LEU A 21 -15.51 -3.40 -8.27
CA LEU A 21 -15.96 -4.77 -8.03
C LEU A 21 -16.23 -5.06 -6.55
N GLY A 22 -16.06 -4.09 -5.65
CA GLY A 22 -16.26 -4.27 -4.20
C GLY A 22 -15.13 -5.03 -3.50
N ALA A 23 -13.96 -5.16 -4.15
CA ALA A 23 -12.78 -5.81 -3.58
C ALA A 23 -11.81 -4.78 -2.96
N GLN A 24 -11.09 -5.21 -1.92
CA GLN A 24 -9.97 -4.47 -1.35
C GLN A 24 -8.64 -4.94 -1.96
N VAL A 25 -7.71 -4.01 -2.12
CA VAL A 25 -6.35 -4.30 -2.59
C VAL A 25 -5.38 -4.19 -1.42
N VAL A 26 -4.57 -5.23 -1.25
CA VAL A 26 -3.40 -5.25 -0.36
C VAL A 26 -2.15 -5.02 -1.20
N ALA A 27 -1.40 -3.97 -0.90
CA ALA A 27 -0.06 -3.79 -1.44
C ALA A 27 0.97 -4.46 -0.50
N GLU A 28 1.62 -5.52 -0.98
CA GLU A 28 2.59 -6.29 -0.20
C GLU A 28 4.04 -5.92 -0.55
N GLY A 29 4.95 -6.16 0.40
CA GLY A 29 6.39 -6.01 0.19
C GLY A 29 6.92 -4.57 0.33
N VAL A 30 6.24 -3.71 1.09
CA VAL A 30 6.68 -2.33 1.31
C VAL A 30 7.85 -2.24 2.29
N GLU A 31 9.00 -1.76 1.84
CA GLU A 31 10.23 -1.68 2.64
C GLU A 31 10.67 -0.23 2.90
N THR A 32 10.24 0.72 2.08
CA THR A 32 10.64 2.12 2.14
C THR A 32 9.45 3.09 2.18
N ILE A 33 9.67 4.29 2.72
CA ILE A 33 8.64 5.35 2.77
C ILE A 33 8.17 5.74 1.36
N GLY A 34 9.09 5.74 0.38
CA GLY A 34 8.74 6.04 -1.02
C GLY A 34 7.79 5.00 -1.62
N GLU A 35 7.99 3.72 -1.33
CA GLU A 35 7.07 2.66 -1.74
C GLU A 35 5.72 2.79 -1.03
N LEU A 36 5.72 3.09 0.27
CA LEU A 36 4.48 3.33 1.03
C LEU A 36 3.65 4.46 0.40
N HIS A 37 4.28 5.59 0.08
CA HIS A 37 3.61 6.70 -0.60
C HIS A 37 3.10 6.29 -1.99
N ALA A 38 3.90 5.54 -2.76
CA ALA A 38 3.47 5.05 -4.06
C ALA A 38 2.24 4.12 -3.97
N CYS A 39 2.16 3.27 -2.93
CA CYS A 39 0.99 2.45 -2.64
C CYS A 39 -0.24 3.30 -2.31
N ILE A 40 -0.08 4.31 -1.44
CA ILE A 40 -1.16 5.26 -1.11
C ILE A 40 -1.66 5.99 -2.37
N ASP A 41 -0.75 6.53 -3.18
CA ASP A 41 -1.07 7.27 -4.41
C ASP A 41 -1.80 6.41 -5.46
N SER A 42 -1.52 5.10 -5.46
CA SER A 42 -2.22 4.13 -6.30
C SER A 42 -3.68 3.90 -5.88
N GLY A 43 -4.02 4.21 -4.63
CA GLY A 43 -5.35 4.01 -4.04
C GLY A 43 -5.55 2.68 -3.32
N ALA A 44 -4.48 1.90 -3.11
CA ALA A 44 -4.57 0.64 -2.37
C ALA A 44 -5.03 0.91 -0.93
N GLN A 45 -5.99 0.11 -0.45
CA GLN A 45 -6.63 0.32 0.85
C GLN A 45 -5.86 -0.31 2.00
N LEU A 46 -5.11 -1.38 1.72
CA LEU A 46 -4.36 -2.14 2.69
C LEU A 46 -2.90 -2.23 2.25
N VAL A 47 -2.00 -2.29 3.22
CA VAL A 47 -0.56 -2.37 2.95
C VAL A 47 0.12 -3.30 3.96
N GLN A 48 1.08 -4.08 3.48
CA GLN A 48 1.91 -4.97 4.27
C GLN A 48 3.36 -4.84 3.84
N GLY A 49 4.27 -4.76 4.81
CA GLY A 49 5.70 -4.73 4.51
C GLY A 49 6.56 -4.54 5.74
N TYR A 50 7.86 -4.81 5.59
CA TYR A 50 8.83 -4.75 6.68
C TYR A 50 9.04 -3.33 7.22
N LEU A 51 8.68 -2.31 6.44
CA LEU A 51 8.62 -0.94 6.91
C LEU A 51 7.67 -0.78 8.11
N LEU A 52 6.57 -1.53 8.12
CA LEU A 52 5.50 -1.43 9.12
C LEU A 52 5.70 -2.40 10.28
N ALA A 53 5.97 -3.66 9.96
CA ALA A 53 6.31 -4.71 10.91
C ALA A 53 6.96 -5.90 10.19
N ARG A 54 7.90 -6.57 10.86
CA ARG A 54 8.41 -7.87 10.40
C ARG A 54 7.46 -9.00 10.82
N PRO A 55 7.33 -10.09 10.04
CA PRO A 55 6.52 -11.26 10.40
C PRO A 55 6.89 -11.79 11.79
N GLY A 56 5.89 -12.15 12.58
CA GLY A 56 6.07 -12.67 13.94
C GLY A 56 4.78 -13.25 14.51
N TYR A 57 4.93 -14.08 15.54
CA TYR A 57 3.83 -14.62 16.35
C TYR A 57 4.09 -14.34 17.84
N PRO A 58 3.14 -13.76 18.59
CA PRO A 58 1.83 -13.26 18.15
C PRO A 58 1.97 -12.13 17.12
N HIS A 59 0.85 -11.74 16.48
CA HIS A 59 0.88 -10.70 15.46
C HIS A 59 1.57 -9.44 16.01
N PRO A 60 2.59 -8.91 15.31
CA PRO A 60 3.34 -7.77 15.78
C PRO A 60 2.48 -6.50 15.71
N SER A 61 2.74 -5.55 16.60
CA SER A 61 2.19 -4.20 16.47
C SER A 61 2.84 -3.50 15.27
N VAL A 62 2.01 -2.85 14.45
CA VAL A 62 2.46 -2.02 13.32
C VAL A 62 3.00 -0.69 13.82
N ARG A 63 4.10 -0.21 13.22
CA ARG A 63 4.58 1.17 13.38
C ARG A 63 4.45 1.91 12.06
N TRP A 64 3.79 3.06 12.10
CA TRP A 64 3.69 3.93 10.93
C TRP A 64 4.86 4.91 10.91
N PRO A 65 5.62 5.02 9.81
CA PRO A 65 6.74 5.95 9.71
C PRO A 65 6.31 7.42 9.68
N THR A 66 5.06 7.68 9.27
CA THR A 66 4.39 8.98 9.28
C THR A 66 2.97 8.77 9.81
N ALA A 67 2.36 9.76 10.45
CA ALA A 67 0.94 9.66 10.82
C ALA A 67 0.13 9.36 9.54
N PRO A 68 -0.68 8.27 9.50
CA PRO A 68 -1.48 7.97 8.32
C PRO A 68 -2.44 9.13 8.10
N ALA A 69 -2.50 9.65 6.87
CA ALA A 69 -3.55 10.59 6.50
C ALA A 69 -4.90 9.91 6.72
N PRO A 70 -5.93 10.61 7.23
CA PRO A 70 -7.26 10.03 7.32
C PRO A 70 -7.70 9.59 5.91
N PHE A 71 -8.18 8.35 5.81
CA PHE A 71 -8.84 7.89 4.59
C PHE A 71 -10.02 8.82 4.27
N PRO A 72 -10.20 9.27 3.02
CA PRO A 72 -11.45 9.87 2.58
C PRO A 72 -12.58 8.84 2.50
#